data_AF-A0A8C2MRB4-F1
#
_entry.id   AF-A0A8C2MRB4-F1
#
_cell.length_a   1.000
_cell.length_b   1.000
_cell.length_c   1.000
_cell.angle_alpha   90.00
_cell.angle_beta   90.00
_cell.angle_gamma   90.00
#
_symmetry.space_group_name_H-M   'P 1'
#
loop_
_entity.id
_entity.type
_entity.pdbx_description
1 polymer ?
#
loop_
_entity_poly.entity_id
_entity_poly.type
_entity_poly.pdbx_seq_one_letter_code
_entity_poly.pdbx_strand_id
1 'polypeptide(L)'
;EKTKTAVKKAKQDEPSSSQSLPTDDDANNNKDSLKKKRKIPTKSEGGNKKKLTQETTQLPEPSQGSTQTDQGCLQTPQKPPPTPSSSSTNKTLGRGNIPKEPSKEEGHQQGPKEVMVLKVTEPFTYDLIKDLWMFHATVATETEFFRVKVFDLTLKDKFIPKKIISISDYFGANGFLEIHKAACVSDVNVNQTMVISNALKQRANATPKIKDLFSQTKGTYVNGEFMVFTKTERNNFIYYGIEDDTGKMEVVVYGRLTSIKCEPGNKLRLVCFELSSSEDTWQLKSVRHSYINSINTDAVMKSSLEPYS
;
A
#
# COMPACT_ATOMS: atom_id res chain seq x y z
N GLU A 1 -75.43 35.37 -7.11
CA GLU A 1 -75.46 35.15 -5.64
C GLU A 1 -74.01 34.93 -5.16
N LYS A 2 -73.56 35.10 -3.90
CA LYS A 2 -73.92 34.39 -2.65
C LYS A 2 -73.88 32.84 -2.85
N THR A 3 -73.21 32.01 -2.04
CA THR A 3 -72.57 32.25 -0.72
C THR A 3 -71.33 31.36 -0.50
N LYS A 4 -70.44 31.81 0.40
CA LYS A 4 -69.53 31.03 1.27
C LYS A 4 -70.21 29.77 1.87
N THR A 5 -69.49 28.75 2.38
CA THR A 5 -68.71 28.84 3.64
C THR A 5 -67.83 27.62 3.91
N ALA A 6 -66.69 27.84 4.59
CA ALA A 6 -65.91 26.82 5.29
C ALA A 6 -65.48 27.35 6.67
N VAL A 7 -65.57 26.54 7.74
CA VAL A 7 -65.23 26.92 9.14
C VAL A 7 -64.70 25.73 9.96
N LYS A 8 -63.49 25.94 10.52
CA LYS A 8 -62.90 25.59 11.86
C LYS A 8 -63.32 24.30 12.60
N LYS A 9 -62.47 23.52 13.31
CA LYS A 9 -61.13 23.67 13.98
C LYS A 9 -61.17 23.92 15.51
N ALA A 10 -60.61 22.95 16.26
CA ALA A 10 -60.05 22.99 17.63
C ALA A 10 -58.99 21.84 17.73
N LYS A 11 -58.27 21.41 18.79
CA LYS A 11 -58.26 21.57 20.27
C LYS A 11 -59.46 20.97 21.03
N GLN A 12 -59.39 20.56 22.31
CA GLN A 12 -58.32 20.43 23.33
C GLN A 12 -58.52 19.04 24.03
N ASP A 13 -57.77 18.51 25.01
CA ASP A 13 -56.74 19.05 25.93
C ASP A 13 -55.80 17.93 26.46
N GLU A 14 -54.92 18.25 27.43
CA GLU A 14 -54.23 17.28 28.32
C GLU A 14 -54.70 17.52 29.79
N PRO A 15 -54.55 16.56 30.75
CA PRO A 15 -53.41 16.71 31.70
C PRO A 15 -52.90 15.44 32.46
N SER A 16 -51.58 15.39 32.71
CA SER A 16 -50.95 15.24 34.05
C SER A 16 -50.82 13.88 34.79
N SER A 17 -49.55 13.45 34.94
CA SER A 17 -48.91 12.82 36.14
C SER A 17 -49.28 11.34 36.50
N SER A 18 -48.44 10.51 37.15
CA SER A 18 -47.24 10.76 37.97
C SER A 18 -46.15 9.66 37.92
N GLN A 19 -44.91 10.06 38.27
CA GLN A 19 -43.79 9.38 38.97
C GLN A 19 -43.83 7.84 39.20
N SER A 20 -42.71 7.10 39.16
CA SER A 20 -41.55 7.29 40.08
C SER A 20 -40.25 6.57 39.64
N LEU A 21 -39.11 7.01 40.19
CA LEU A 21 -37.85 6.24 40.29
C LEU A 21 -37.89 5.28 41.50
N PRO A 22 -36.90 4.39 41.63
CA PRO A 22 -36.03 4.51 42.80
C PRO A 22 -34.53 4.39 42.50
N THR A 23 -33.72 5.06 43.31
CA THR A 23 -32.35 4.65 43.63
C THR A 23 -32.35 3.92 44.97
N ASP A 24 -31.34 3.09 45.23
CA ASP A 24 -30.31 3.38 46.25
C ASP A 24 -29.24 2.26 46.22
N ASP A 25 -28.10 2.51 46.85
CA ASP A 25 -26.92 1.64 46.84
C ASP A 25 -27.11 0.36 47.68
N ASP A 26 -26.35 -0.69 47.34
CA ASP A 26 -25.48 -1.27 48.36
C ASP A 26 -24.23 -1.92 47.74
N ALA A 27 -23.13 -1.96 48.49
CA ALA A 27 -21.85 -2.47 48.05
C ALA A 27 -21.42 -3.68 48.89
N ASN A 28 -21.15 -4.82 48.25
CA ASN A 28 -20.26 -5.80 48.86
C ASN A 28 -19.41 -6.61 47.88
N ASN A 29 -18.31 -7.09 48.44
CA ASN A 29 -17.27 -7.85 47.80
C ASN A 29 -17.78 -9.24 47.40
N ASN A 30 -17.26 -9.77 46.29
CA ASN A 30 -16.58 -11.05 46.45
C ASN A 30 -15.38 -11.23 45.52
N LYS A 31 -14.32 -11.77 46.11
CA LYS A 31 -13.01 -11.99 45.51
C LYS A 31 -12.69 -13.46 45.74
N ASP A 32 -12.79 -14.30 44.71
CA ASP A 32 -11.98 -15.51 44.70
C ASP A 32 -11.60 -16.00 43.30
N SER A 33 -10.58 -16.86 43.29
CA SER A 33 -9.82 -17.28 42.13
C SER A 33 -9.74 -18.81 42.07
N LEU A 34 -10.24 -19.42 41.00
CA LEU A 34 -10.27 -20.88 40.85
C LEU A 34 -9.19 -21.41 39.90
N LYS A 35 -7.92 -21.31 40.33
CA LYS A 35 -6.86 -22.19 39.83
C LYS A 35 -7.05 -23.59 40.45
N LYS A 36 -7.42 -24.60 39.65
CA LYS A 36 -7.54 -25.99 40.14
C LYS A 36 -6.72 -26.99 39.31
N LYS A 37 -5.41 -27.09 39.60
CA LYS A 37 -4.60 -28.27 39.27
C LYS A 37 -4.88 -29.38 40.30
N ARG A 38 -5.02 -30.64 39.87
CA ARG A 38 -4.70 -31.82 40.68
C ARG A 38 -4.19 -32.97 39.81
N LYS A 39 -3.41 -33.89 40.38
CA LYS A 39 -2.70 -34.97 39.67
C LYS A 39 -3.28 -36.35 39.98
N ILE A 40 -3.44 -37.16 38.92
CA ILE A 40 -2.93 -38.54 38.70
C ILE A 40 -2.44 -39.34 39.93
N PRO A 41 -2.83 -40.63 40.04
CA PRO A 41 -2.02 -41.73 40.58
C PRO A 41 -1.59 -42.78 39.51
N THR A 42 -0.62 -43.64 39.88
CA THR A 42 0.26 -44.50 39.01
C THR A 42 0.06 -46.00 39.36
N LYS A 43 0.36 -47.06 38.58
CA LYS A 43 1.18 -47.34 37.36
C LYS A 43 0.27 -47.78 36.18
N SER A 44 0.45 -48.73 35.24
CA SER A 44 1.44 -49.76 34.80
C SER A 44 0.97 -50.36 33.46
N GLU A 45 1.77 -51.03 32.61
CA GLU A 45 3.21 -51.01 32.27
C GLU A 45 3.40 -51.83 30.97
N GLY A 46 4.39 -51.47 30.13
CA GLY A 46 4.70 -52.15 28.87
C GLY A 46 5.10 -51.13 27.80
N GLY A 47 6.24 -51.33 27.14
CA GLY A 47 6.74 -50.34 26.18
C GLY A 47 7.97 -50.79 25.42
N ASN A 48 8.58 -49.87 24.68
CA ASN A 48 9.91 -50.07 24.10
C ASN A 48 10.66 -48.73 23.96
N LYS A 49 11.99 -48.80 23.96
CA LYS A 49 12.89 -47.63 24.00
C LYS A 49 13.71 -47.51 22.71
N LYS A 50 14.02 -46.28 22.32
CA LYS A 50 15.37 -45.87 21.88
C LYS A 50 15.56 -44.36 22.14
N LYS A 51 16.81 -43.92 22.27
CA LYS A 51 17.19 -42.77 23.12
C LYS A 51 18.00 -41.73 22.34
N LEU A 52 17.58 -40.47 22.39
CA LEU A 52 18.41 -39.30 22.05
C LEU A 52 19.27 -38.90 23.26
N THR A 53 20.51 -38.45 23.05
CA THR A 53 21.35 -37.79 24.07
C THR A 53 22.14 -36.66 23.41
N GLN A 54 22.27 -35.50 24.05
CA GLN A 54 23.16 -34.41 23.67
C GLN A 54 24.36 -34.37 24.62
N GLU A 55 25.55 -33.99 24.13
CA GLU A 55 26.70 -33.34 24.80
C GLU A 55 27.86 -33.24 23.77
N THR A 56 28.90 -32.41 23.84
CA THR A 56 29.10 -31.04 24.39
C THR A 56 30.37 -30.46 23.73
N THR A 57 30.50 -29.14 23.71
CA THR A 57 31.63 -28.29 23.23
C THR A 57 33.06 -28.85 23.38
N GLN A 58 33.86 -28.75 22.31
CA GLN A 58 35.26 -28.26 22.37
C GLN A 58 35.87 -27.88 21.02
N LEU A 59 36.92 -27.06 21.07
CA LEU A 59 37.68 -26.48 19.95
C LEU A 59 39.15 -26.91 20.06
N PRO A 60 39.85 -27.24 18.95
CA PRO A 60 41.30 -27.46 18.96
C PRO A 60 42.09 -26.32 18.30
N GLU A 61 43.22 -25.94 18.91
CA GLU A 61 44.26 -25.07 18.31
C GLU A 61 45.41 -25.91 17.67
N PRO A 62 46.29 -25.30 16.85
CA PRO A 62 47.20 -26.04 15.97
C PRO A 62 48.53 -26.47 16.61
N SER A 63 49.26 -27.35 15.92
CA SER A 63 50.66 -27.71 16.22
C SER A 63 51.55 -27.60 14.96
N GLN A 64 52.83 -27.32 15.16
CA GLN A 64 53.80 -27.00 14.11
C GLN A 64 54.53 -28.23 13.54
N GLY A 65 55.12 -28.10 12.35
CA GLY A 65 56.03 -29.07 11.74
C GLY A 65 56.97 -28.44 10.70
N SER A 66 58.29 -28.61 10.92
CA SER A 66 59.41 -28.25 10.03
C SER A 66 59.28 -28.96 8.65
N THR A 67 59.83 -28.51 7.51
CA THR A 67 61.25 -28.16 7.26
C THR A 67 61.46 -27.34 5.97
N GLN A 68 62.66 -26.78 5.82
CA GLN A 68 63.12 -25.89 4.74
C GLN A 68 63.33 -26.56 3.37
N THR A 69 63.20 -25.76 2.30
CA THR A 69 64.22 -25.64 1.23
C THR A 69 64.14 -24.26 0.57
N ASP A 70 65.20 -23.85 -0.12
CA ASP A 70 65.44 -22.48 -0.61
C ASP A 70 65.68 -22.45 -2.13
N GLN A 71 65.13 -21.44 -2.84
CA GLN A 71 65.73 -20.73 -3.99
C GLN A 71 64.78 -19.69 -4.64
N GLY A 72 65.35 -18.59 -5.14
CA GLY A 72 65.11 -18.19 -6.55
C GLY A 72 64.18 -17.01 -6.90
N CYS A 73 64.65 -15.78 -6.68
CA CYS A 73 64.51 -14.60 -7.58
C CYS A 73 63.21 -14.26 -8.39
N LEU A 74 62.64 -13.10 -8.04
CA LEU A 74 62.28 -11.96 -8.91
C LEU A 74 60.98 -11.91 -9.78
N GLN A 75 60.54 -10.65 -9.97
CA GLN A 75 59.69 -10.06 -11.03
C GLN A 75 58.15 -9.91 -10.85
N THR A 76 57.80 -8.72 -10.30
CA THR A 76 56.73 -7.78 -10.73
C THR A 76 55.23 -8.13 -10.65
N PRO A 77 54.34 -7.11 -10.54
CA PRO A 77 52.95 -7.31 -10.12
C PRO A 77 51.98 -7.56 -11.28
N GLN A 78 50.99 -8.45 -11.08
CA GLN A 78 49.86 -8.60 -12.00
C GLN A 78 48.76 -7.57 -11.73
N LYS A 79 48.25 -6.98 -12.81
CA LYS A 79 47.14 -6.02 -12.83
C LYS A 79 45.79 -6.77 -12.70
N PRO A 80 44.81 -6.30 -11.92
CA PRO A 80 43.49 -6.92 -11.86
C PRO A 80 42.74 -6.80 -13.21
N PRO A 81 41.88 -7.78 -13.57
CA PRO A 81 41.13 -7.78 -14.81
C PRO A 81 40.06 -6.65 -14.83
N PRO A 82 39.68 -6.14 -16.01
CA PRO A 82 38.68 -5.09 -16.13
C PRO A 82 37.28 -5.60 -15.77
N THR A 83 36.53 -4.79 -15.03
CA THR A 83 35.11 -5.02 -14.71
C THR A 83 34.26 -5.06 -16.00
N PRO A 84 33.31 -6.00 -16.14
CA PRO A 84 32.41 -5.99 -17.30
C PRO A 84 31.54 -4.74 -17.28
N SER A 85 31.55 -3.99 -18.38
CA SER A 85 30.69 -2.81 -18.54
C SER A 85 29.23 -3.23 -18.68
N SER A 86 28.36 -2.68 -17.82
CA SER A 86 26.91 -2.83 -17.93
C SER A 86 26.43 -2.12 -19.20
N SER A 87 26.12 -2.88 -20.24
CA SER A 87 25.62 -2.38 -21.52
C SER A 87 24.17 -1.89 -21.40
N SER A 88 24.02 -0.65 -20.93
CA SER A 88 22.75 0.08 -20.96
C SER A 88 22.21 0.10 -22.40
N THR A 89 21.15 -0.67 -22.66
CA THR A 89 20.57 -0.80 -23.99
C THR A 89 19.74 0.45 -24.33
N ASN A 90 20.45 1.50 -24.75
CA ASN A 90 19.88 2.73 -25.28
C ASN A 90 19.06 2.43 -26.53
N LYS A 91 17.79 2.07 -26.35
CA LYS A 91 16.85 1.85 -27.44
C LYS A 91 16.64 3.16 -28.19
N THR A 92 16.93 3.14 -29.48
CA THR A 92 16.81 4.28 -30.39
C THR A 92 15.50 5.03 -30.22
N LEU A 93 15.53 6.36 -30.23
CA LEU A 93 14.37 7.25 -30.13
C LEU A 93 13.45 7.14 -31.37
N GLY A 94 12.70 6.03 -31.42
CA GLY A 94 11.66 5.77 -32.41
C GLY A 94 10.40 6.59 -32.13
N ARG A 95 9.73 7.02 -33.20
CA ARG A 95 8.59 7.93 -33.19
C ARG A 95 7.38 7.42 -32.39
N GLY A 96 7.24 7.89 -31.15
CA GLY A 96 5.94 8.24 -30.56
C GLY A 96 5.15 7.17 -29.79
N ASN A 97 5.72 6.02 -29.44
CA ASN A 97 5.05 5.06 -28.55
C ASN A 97 5.17 5.49 -27.08
N ILE A 98 4.29 6.41 -26.65
CA ILE A 98 4.09 6.77 -25.24
C ILE A 98 3.75 5.48 -24.45
N PRO A 99 4.32 5.25 -23.24
CA PRO A 99 3.98 4.09 -22.41
C PRO A 99 2.48 4.00 -22.06
N LYS A 100 1.92 2.79 -22.01
CA LYS A 100 0.55 2.53 -21.51
C LYS A 100 0.53 2.20 -20.01
N GLU A 101 1.56 1.51 -19.55
CA GLU A 101 1.78 1.10 -18.16
C GLU A 101 2.87 1.94 -17.50
N PRO A 102 2.94 1.98 -16.16
CA PRO A 102 4.12 2.50 -15.48
C PRO A 102 5.34 1.65 -15.81
N SER A 103 6.48 2.31 -15.99
CA SER A 103 7.78 1.66 -16.14
C SER A 103 8.19 0.96 -14.85
N LYS A 104 8.88 -0.18 -15.00
CA LYS A 104 9.20 -1.14 -13.94
C LYS A 104 10.70 -1.32 -13.90
N GLU A 105 11.25 -1.26 -12.69
CA GLU A 105 12.67 -1.49 -12.41
C GLU A 105 12.76 -2.54 -11.30
N GLU A 106 13.85 -3.29 -11.25
CA GLU A 106 14.06 -4.35 -10.26
C GLU A 106 15.48 -4.24 -9.67
N GLY A 107 15.64 -4.57 -8.40
CA GLY A 107 16.93 -4.51 -7.68
C GLY A 107 17.35 -3.10 -7.26
N HIS A 108 18.57 -2.99 -6.72
CA HIS A 108 19.11 -1.73 -6.20
C HIS A 108 19.59 -0.79 -7.32
N GLN A 109 19.24 0.50 -7.23
CA GLN A 109 19.53 1.51 -8.24
C GLN A 109 20.34 2.67 -7.63
N GLN A 110 21.68 2.57 -7.70
CA GLN A 110 22.62 3.56 -7.17
C GLN A 110 22.67 4.87 -7.99
N GLY A 111 22.33 4.81 -9.28
CA GLY A 111 22.42 5.97 -10.17
C GLY A 111 21.36 7.04 -9.86
N PRO A 112 21.71 8.34 -9.88
CA PRO A 112 20.72 9.40 -9.75
C PRO A 112 19.76 9.41 -10.94
N LYS A 113 18.45 9.45 -10.67
CA LYS A 113 17.38 9.63 -11.67
C LYS A 113 16.65 10.93 -11.37
N GLU A 114 16.72 11.89 -12.29
CA GLU A 114 15.86 13.08 -12.23
C GLU A 114 14.43 12.73 -12.66
N VAL A 115 13.44 13.16 -11.88
CA VAL A 115 12.01 12.94 -12.15
C VAL A 115 11.17 14.14 -11.71
N MET A 116 10.11 14.44 -12.45
CA MET A 116 9.06 15.37 -12.03
C MET A 116 7.97 14.63 -11.26
N VAL A 117 7.56 15.17 -10.11
CA VAL A 117 6.46 14.63 -9.30
C VAL A 117 5.11 14.99 -9.92
N LEU A 118 4.21 14.02 -10.13
CA LEU A 118 2.92 14.23 -10.80
C LEU A 118 1.71 14.19 -9.85
N LYS A 119 1.63 13.17 -8.99
CA LYS A 119 0.51 12.93 -8.05
C LYS A 119 1.05 12.26 -6.78
N VAL A 120 0.44 12.54 -5.64
CA VAL A 120 0.85 12.02 -4.32
C VAL A 120 -0.41 11.57 -3.53
N THR A 121 -0.24 10.75 -2.51
CA THR A 121 -1.26 10.52 -1.46
C THR A 121 -0.92 11.35 -0.22
N GLU A 122 -1.88 11.54 0.67
CA GLU A 122 -1.49 11.85 2.06
C GLU A 122 -0.69 10.68 2.67
N PRO A 123 0.16 10.96 3.68
CA PRO A 123 0.78 9.93 4.49
C PRO A 123 -0.24 9.03 5.17
N PHE A 124 0.09 7.74 5.28
CA PHE A 124 -0.71 6.77 5.99
C PHE A 124 0.18 5.76 6.74
N THR A 125 -0.28 5.35 7.92
CA THR A 125 0.28 4.18 8.61
C THR A 125 -0.04 2.90 7.83
N TYR A 126 1.01 2.13 7.51
CA TYR A 126 0.91 0.83 6.83
C TYR A 126 1.13 -0.35 7.77
N ASP A 127 1.66 -0.10 8.97
CA ASP A 127 1.79 -1.06 10.07
C ASP A 127 1.40 -0.37 11.39
N LEU A 128 0.16 -0.60 11.83
CA LEU A 128 -0.41 0.00 13.04
C LEU A 128 0.28 -0.44 14.33
N ILE A 129 0.99 -1.58 14.32
CA ILE A 129 1.64 -2.12 15.53
C ILE A 129 3.03 -1.52 15.71
N LYS A 130 3.71 -1.23 14.59
CA LYS A 130 5.06 -0.64 14.56
C LYS A 130 5.07 0.88 14.31
N ASP A 131 3.89 1.48 14.21
CA ASP A 131 3.63 2.85 13.74
C ASP A 131 4.50 3.24 12.52
N LEU A 132 4.51 2.38 11.50
CA LEU A 132 5.28 2.64 10.28
C LEU A 132 4.39 3.37 9.27
N TRP A 133 4.86 4.54 8.85
CA TRP A 133 4.18 5.41 7.90
C TRP A 133 4.84 5.40 6.53
N MET A 134 4.04 5.64 5.50
CA MET A 134 4.50 5.83 4.13
C MET A 134 3.58 6.79 3.38
N PHE A 135 3.99 7.21 2.19
CA PHE A 135 3.07 7.76 1.19
C PHE A 135 3.40 7.19 -0.20
N HIS A 136 2.46 7.32 -1.13
CA HIS A 136 2.69 7.02 -2.53
C HIS A 136 2.91 8.29 -3.34
N ALA A 137 3.78 8.20 -4.34
CA ALA A 137 3.86 9.18 -5.41
C ALA A 137 3.74 8.50 -6.79
N THR A 138 3.41 9.29 -7.80
CA THR A 138 3.61 8.98 -9.20
C THR A 138 4.53 10.06 -9.74
N VAL A 139 5.63 9.66 -10.38
CA VAL A 139 6.68 10.55 -10.90
C VAL A 139 6.93 10.22 -12.37
N ALA A 140 7.58 11.11 -13.12
CA ALA A 140 7.86 10.89 -14.54
C ALA A 140 9.18 11.52 -15.00
N THR A 141 9.79 10.89 -16.00
CA THR A 141 10.73 11.52 -16.93
C THR A 141 9.95 12.06 -18.14
N GLU A 142 10.61 12.67 -19.12
CA GLU A 142 9.94 13.15 -20.33
C GLU A 142 9.28 12.03 -21.17
N THR A 143 9.79 10.80 -21.03
CA THR A 143 9.39 9.60 -21.78
C THR A 143 8.54 8.61 -20.99
N GLU A 144 8.76 8.49 -19.68
CA GLU A 144 8.25 7.40 -18.84
C GLU A 144 7.62 7.89 -17.54
N PHE A 145 6.75 7.06 -16.93
CA PHE A 145 6.18 7.35 -15.61
C PHE A 145 6.30 6.13 -14.69
N PHE A 146 6.51 6.40 -13.40
CA PHE A 146 6.82 5.41 -12.37
C PHE A 146 5.88 5.60 -11.19
N ARG A 147 5.49 4.49 -10.55
CA ARG A 147 4.79 4.49 -9.27
C ARG A 147 5.81 4.35 -8.14
N VAL A 148 5.62 5.06 -7.04
CA VAL A 148 6.61 5.16 -5.95
C VAL A 148 5.97 4.77 -4.62
N LYS A 149 6.73 4.08 -3.77
CA LYS A 149 6.47 3.92 -2.34
C LYS A 149 7.56 4.69 -1.59
N VAL A 150 7.19 5.65 -0.75
CA VAL A 150 8.14 6.43 0.06
C VAL A 150 7.92 6.10 1.53
N PHE A 151 8.92 5.45 2.13
CA PHE A 151 8.89 4.94 3.51
C PHE A 151 9.55 5.88 4.53
N ASP A 152 9.95 7.08 4.10
CA ASP A 152 10.44 8.14 4.98
C ASP A 152 9.57 9.41 4.83
N LEU A 153 8.90 9.80 5.92
CA LEU A 153 8.04 10.98 5.94
C LEU A 153 8.82 12.31 5.90
N THR A 154 10.11 12.32 6.26
CA THR A 154 10.94 13.54 6.18
C THR A 154 11.10 14.03 4.73
N LEU A 155 10.78 13.18 3.76
CA LEU A 155 10.80 13.50 2.34
C LEU A 155 9.51 14.13 1.82
N LYS A 156 8.45 14.30 2.62
CA LYS A 156 7.13 14.81 2.14
C LYS A 156 7.27 16.13 1.36
N ASP A 157 8.07 17.07 1.86
CA ASP A 157 8.24 18.41 1.27
C ASP A 157 9.17 18.42 0.02
N LYS A 158 9.73 17.27 -0.34
CA LYS A 158 10.40 17.04 -1.63
C LYS A 158 9.41 16.51 -2.66
N PHE A 159 8.43 15.71 -2.25
CA PHE A 159 7.37 15.19 -3.11
C PHE A 159 6.21 16.17 -3.29
N ILE A 160 6.50 17.36 -3.80
CA ILE A 160 5.50 18.38 -4.17
C ILE A 160 5.21 18.25 -5.68
N PRO A 161 3.94 18.12 -6.13
CA PRO A 161 3.61 18.05 -7.55
C PRO A 161 4.20 19.20 -8.38
N LYS A 162 4.67 18.88 -9.59
CA LYS A 162 5.46 19.71 -10.52
C LYS A 162 6.92 19.96 -10.10
N LYS A 163 7.34 19.67 -8.86
CA LYS A 163 8.76 19.75 -8.46
C LYS A 163 9.59 18.71 -9.22
N ILE A 164 10.80 19.08 -9.61
CA ILE A 164 11.80 18.15 -10.17
C ILE A 164 12.75 17.78 -9.03
N ILE A 165 12.93 16.48 -8.82
CA ILE A 165 13.79 15.91 -7.78
C ILE A 165 14.73 14.88 -8.40
N SER A 166 15.89 14.69 -7.80
CA SER A 166 16.80 13.58 -8.14
C SER A 166 16.72 12.53 -7.05
N ILE A 167 16.57 11.27 -7.44
CA ILE A 167 16.51 10.12 -6.52
C ILE A 167 17.67 9.16 -6.81
N SER A 168 18.37 8.69 -5.77
CA SER A 168 19.40 7.64 -5.87
C SER A 168 19.28 6.64 -4.72
N ASP A 169 19.94 5.49 -4.85
CA ASP A 169 20.03 4.44 -3.83
C ASP A 169 18.66 3.90 -3.38
N TYR A 170 17.72 3.91 -4.33
CA TYR A 170 16.37 3.35 -4.21
C TYR A 170 16.32 1.91 -4.76
N PHE A 171 15.22 1.22 -4.51
CA PHE A 171 15.01 -0.14 -5.02
C PHE A 171 13.89 -0.17 -6.05
N GLY A 172 14.13 -0.79 -7.20
CA GLY A 172 13.05 -1.29 -8.04
C GLY A 172 12.49 -2.58 -7.43
N ALA A 173 11.17 -2.63 -7.20
CA ALA A 173 10.51 -3.84 -6.71
C ALA A 173 9.01 -3.85 -7.04
N ASN A 174 8.51 -4.97 -7.57
CA ASN A 174 7.08 -5.22 -7.77
C ASN A 174 6.38 -4.16 -8.67
N GLY A 175 7.11 -3.57 -9.62
CA GLY A 175 6.59 -2.47 -10.45
C GLY A 175 6.43 -1.12 -9.73
N PHE A 176 7.18 -0.90 -8.64
CA PHE A 176 7.35 0.40 -7.99
C PHE A 176 8.83 0.74 -7.83
N LEU A 177 9.12 2.04 -7.71
CA LEU A 177 10.34 2.51 -7.06
C LEU A 177 10.07 2.61 -5.55
N GLU A 178 10.92 2.01 -4.73
CA GLU A 178 10.83 2.01 -3.27
C GLU A 178 11.95 2.85 -2.66
N ILE A 179 11.56 3.97 -2.05
CA ILE A 179 12.43 4.95 -1.42
C ILE A 179 12.40 4.70 0.08
N HIS A 180 13.44 4.00 0.55
CA HIS A 180 13.71 3.69 1.96
C HIS A 180 14.66 4.73 2.57
N LYS A 181 14.86 4.71 3.89
CA LYS A 181 15.67 5.72 4.62
C LYS A 181 17.15 5.86 4.18
N ALA A 182 17.67 4.90 3.41
CA ALA A 182 19.02 4.94 2.86
C ALA A 182 19.10 5.60 1.47
N ALA A 183 17.95 5.82 0.81
CA ALA A 183 17.87 6.46 -0.50
C ALA A 183 18.05 7.97 -0.37
N CYS A 184 18.81 8.58 -1.30
CA CYS A 184 18.97 10.03 -1.34
C CYS A 184 17.88 10.67 -2.21
N VAL A 185 17.30 11.77 -1.74
CA VAL A 185 16.37 12.60 -2.53
C VAL A 185 16.79 14.06 -2.43
N SER A 186 17.26 14.64 -3.53
CA SER A 186 17.67 16.05 -3.63
C SER A 186 16.74 16.84 -4.53
N ASP A 187 16.72 18.16 -4.32
CA ASP A 187 16.02 19.08 -5.21
C ASP A 187 16.95 19.39 -6.39
N VAL A 188 16.42 19.38 -7.61
CA VAL A 188 17.20 19.72 -8.81
C VAL A 188 17.26 21.25 -8.96
N ASN A 189 18.32 21.75 -9.61
CA ASN A 189 18.52 23.18 -9.87
C ASN A 189 17.27 23.82 -10.49
N VAL A 190 16.85 24.98 -9.97
CA VAL A 190 15.65 25.73 -10.43
C VAL A 190 15.70 26.06 -11.93
N ASN A 191 16.90 26.15 -12.52
CA ASN A 191 17.09 26.40 -13.94
C ASN A 191 16.91 25.15 -14.84
N GLN A 192 16.79 23.94 -14.26
CA GLN A 192 16.57 22.70 -14.99
C GLN A 192 15.10 22.60 -15.44
N THR A 193 14.86 22.49 -16.74
CA THR A 193 13.52 22.30 -17.30
C THR A 193 13.31 20.85 -17.74
N MET A 194 12.22 20.21 -17.28
CA MET A 194 11.80 18.88 -17.72
C MET A 194 10.36 18.92 -18.27
N VAL A 195 10.17 18.60 -19.54
CA VAL A 195 8.92 18.83 -20.28
C VAL A 195 8.12 17.53 -20.40
N ILE A 196 7.50 17.12 -19.29
CA ILE A 196 6.58 15.97 -19.25
C ILE A 196 5.38 16.24 -20.18
N SER A 197 5.22 15.44 -21.24
CA SER A 197 4.13 15.64 -22.21
C SER A 197 2.74 15.47 -21.58
N ASN A 198 1.74 16.23 -22.06
CA ASN A 198 0.38 16.15 -21.50
C ASN A 198 -0.24 14.76 -21.68
N ALA A 199 0.06 14.06 -22.76
CA ALA A 199 -0.40 12.69 -22.98
C ALA A 199 0.24 11.68 -21.99
N LEU A 200 1.51 11.87 -21.61
CA LEU A 200 2.16 11.08 -20.55
C LEU A 200 1.53 11.37 -19.18
N LYS A 201 1.30 12.65 -18.85
CA LYS A 201 0.58 13.07 -17.62
C LYS A 201 -0.82 12.44 -17.51
N GLN A 202 -1.57 12.40 -18.62
CA GLN A 202 -2.91 11.79 -18.63
C GLN A 202 -2.83 10.29 -18.39
N ARG A 203 -1.90 9.56 -19.03
CA ARG A 203 -1.73 8.11 -18.80
C ARG A 203 -1.22 7.78 -17.39
N ALA A 204 -0.34 8.60 -16.82
CA ALA A 204 0.12 8.45 -15.44
C ALA A 204 -1.01 8.60 -14.40
N ASN A 205 -2.12 9.24 -14.77
CA ASN A 205 -3.33 9.41 -13.95
C ASN A 205 -4.53 8.57 -14.43
N ALA A 206 -4.39 7.80 -15.50
CA ALA A 206 -5.48 7.03 -16.08
C ALA A 206 -5.87 5.83 -15.19
N THR A 207 -7.17 5.57 -15.11
CA THR A 207 -7.69 4.33 -14.53
C THR A 207 -7.69 3.26 -15.63
N PRO A 208 -7.09 2.07 -15.41
CA PRO A 208 -7.15 0.97 -16.37
C PRO A 208 -8.59 0.44 -16.47
N LYS A 209 -9.02 0.06 -17.67
CA LYS A 209 -10.35 -0.52 -17.88
C LYS A 209 -10.43 -1.92 -17.27
N ILE A 210 -11.59 -2.28 -16.70
CA ILE A 210 -11.78 -3.58 -16.04
C ILE A 210 -11.49 -4.75 -16.99
N LYS A 211 -11.92 -4.69 -18.27
CA LYS A 211 -11.59 -5.73 -19.25
C LYS A 211 -10.09 -5.93 -19.47
N ASP A 212 -9.29 -4.86 -19.36
CA ASP A 212 -7.85 -4.89 -19.61
C ASP A 212 -7.12 -5.51 -18.41
N LEU A 213 -7.69 -5.42 -17.20
CA LEU A 213 -7.16 -6.08 -15.99
C LEU A 213 -7.20 -7.61 -16.11
N PHE A 214 -8.23 -8.19 -16.73
CA PHE A 214 -8.31 -9.65 -16.98
C PHE A 214 -7.22 -10.17 -17.93
N SER A 215 -6.52 -9.28 -18.63
CA SER A 215 -5.39 -9.61 -19.52
C SER A 215 -4.01 -9.39 -18.87
N GLN A 216 -3.96 -8.91 -17.61
CA GLN A 216 -2.71 -8.67 -16.89
C GLN A 216 -2.28 -9.89 -16.08
N THR A 217 -0.99 -9.98 -15.76
CA THR A 217 -0.45 -11.04 -14.91
C THR A 217 -0.94 -10.94 -13.47
N LYS A 218 -1.31 -12.07 -12.84
CA LYS A 218 -1.58 -12.14 -11.40
C LYS A 218 -0.36 -11.63 -10.61
N GLY A 219 -0.61 -10.86 -9.55
CA GLY A 219 0.41 -10.11 -8.80
C GLY A 219 0.71 -8.71 -9.34
N THR A 220 0.12 -8.29 -10.47
CA THR A 220 0.26 -6.92 -10.98
C THR A 220 -0.45 -5.94 -10.05
N TYR A 221 0.20 -4.82 -9.72
CA TYR A 221 -0.41 -3.79 -8.88
C TYR A 221 -1.23 -2.78 -9.69
N VAL A 222 -2.39 -2.41 -9.17
CA VAL A 222 -3.36 -1.50 -9.78
C VAL A 222 -3.50 -0.22 -8.96
N ASN A 223 -3.50 0.91 -9.67
CA ASN A 223 -3.98 2.20 -9.20
C ASN A 223 -5.14 2.61 -10.12
N GLY A 224 -6.18 3.23 -9.58
CA GLY A 224 -7.35 3.67 -10.37
C GLY A 224 -8.46 4.26 -9.51
N GLU A 225 -9.46 4.87 -10.13
CA GLU A 225 -10.59 5.54 -9.48
C GLU A 225 -11.90 4.99 -10.09
N PHE A 226 -12.44 3.95 -9.48
CA PHE A 226 -13.52 3.12 -10.02
C PHE A 226 -14.88 3.47 -9.37
N MET A 227 -15.98 3.25 -10.07
CA MET A 227 -17.34 3.42 -9.51
C MET A 227 -17.76 2.18 -8.73
N VAL A 228 -18.33 2.37 -7.54
CA VAL A 228 -18.85 1.27 -6.71
C VAL A 228 -20.32 1.02 -7.06
N PHE A 229 -20.68 -0.22 -7.41
CA PHE A 229 -22.06 -0.62 -7.69
C PHE A 229 -22.67 -1.51 -6.60
N THR A 230 -21.84 -2.23 -5.84
CA THR A 230 -22.25 -2.97 -4.63
C THR A 230 -21.21 -2.85 -3.53
N LYS A 231 -21.66 -3.00 -2.29
CA LYS A 231 -20.84 -3.04 -1.09
C LYS A 231 -21.41 -4.10 -0.15
N THR A 232 -20.59 -5.09 0.20
CA THR A 232 -20.96 -6.15 1.15
C THR A 232 -19.90 -6.20 2.26
N GLU A 233 -20.32 -6.14 3.51
CA GLU A 233 -19.43 -6.30 4.67
C GLU A 233 -19.63 -7.68 5.29
N ARG A 234 -18.53 -8.43 5.52
CA ARG A 234 -18.58 -9.79 6.08
C ARG A 234 -17.33 -10.05 6.92
N ASN A 235 -17.52 -10.31 8.21
CA ASN A 235 -16.43 -10.45 9.19
C ASN A 235 -15.48 -9.23 9.10
N ASN A 236 -14.16 -9.45 9.03
CA ASN A 236 -13.14 -8.38 8.94
C ASN A 236 -12.82 -7.97 7.48
N PHE A 237 -13.77 -8.13 6.56
CA PHE A 237 -13.61 -7.87 5.12
C PHE A 237 -14.75 -7.00 4.58
N ILE A 238 -14.42 -6.13 3.64
CA ILE A 238 -15.40 -5.43 2.78
C ILE A 238 -15.15 -5.84 1.33
N TYR A 239 -16.22 -6.19 0.64
CA TYR A 239 -16.26 -6.58 -0.75
C TYR A 239 -16.97 -5.46 -1.51
N TYR A 240 -16.22 -4.70 -2.30
CA TYR A 240 -16.75 -3.66 -3.18
C TYR A 240 -16.87 -4.23 -4.59
N GLY A 241 -18.09 -4.30 -5.13
CA GLY A 241 -18.28 -4.48 -6.56
C GLY A 241 -17.98 -3.17 -7.27
N ILE A 242 -16.98 -3.15 -8.15
CA ILE A 242 -16.64 -2.02 -9.00
C ILE A 242 -17.04 -2.27 -10.45
N GLU A 243 -17.39 -1.20 -11.18
CA GLU A 243 -17.78 -1.29 -12.59
C GLU A 243 -17.26 -0.14 -13.45
N ASP A 244 -17.16 -0.43 -14.74
CA ASP A 244 -17.01 0.53 -15.83
C ASP A 244 -17.79 0.07 -17.08
N ASP A 245 -17.69 0.84 -18.16
CA ASP A 245 -18.21 0.57 -19.51
C ASP A 245 -17.64 -0.70 -20.18
N THR A 246 -16.72 -1.42 -19.52
CA THR A 246 -16.07 -2.63 -20.03
C THR A 246 -16.27 -3.87 -19.17
N GLY A 247 -16.77 -3.75 -17.95
CA GLY A 247 -17.06 -4.90 -17.10
C GLY A 247 -17.34 -4.56 -15.63
N LYS A 248 -17.41 -5.63 -14.83
CA LYS A 248 -17.55 -5.61 -13.37
C LYS A 248 -16.41 -6.43 -12.75
N MET A 249 -15.96 -6.04 -11.57
CA MET A 249 -14.90 -6.71 -10.82
C MET A 249 -15.13 -6.57 -9.31
N GLU A 250 -14.59 -7.49 -8.51
CA GLU A 250 -14.60 -7.37 -7.05
C GLU A 250 -13.30 -6.75 -6.53
N VAL A 251 -13.42 -5.92 -5.49
CA VAL A 251 -12.30 -5.43 -4.68
C VAL A 251 -12.49 -5.90 -3.24
N VAL A 252 -11.57 -6.71 -2.74
CA VAL A 252 -11.57 -7.20 -1.35
C VAL A 252 -10.61 -6.37 -0.50
N VAL A 253 -11.19 -5.71 0.50
CA VAL A 253 -10.52 -4.81 1.44
C VAL A 253 -10.53 -5.43 2.82
N TYR A 254 -9.37 -5.52 3.47
CA TYR A 254 -9.23 -6.10 4.82
C TYR A 254 -8.23 -5.33 5.70
N GLY A 255 -8.20 -5.68 6.99
CA GLY A 255 -7.35 -5.02 7.99
C GLY A 255 -7.69 -3.54 8.16
N ARG A 256 -6.67 -2.69 8.34
CA ARG A 256 -6.80 -1.25 8.62
C ARG A 256 -7.69 -0.47 7.64
N LEU A 257 -7.79 -0.94 6.40
CA LEU A 257 -8.51 -0.26 5.32
C LEU A 257 -10.04 -0.44 5.38
N THR A 258 -10.55 -1.36 6.19
CA THR A 258 -12.00 -1.55 6.41
C THR A 258 -12.67 -0.39 7.19
N SER A 259 -11.86 0.50 7.76
CA SER A 259 -12.29 1.78 8.32
C SER A 259 -12.84 2.74 7.24
N ILE A 260 -12.36 2.65 6.00
CA ILE A 260 -12.80 3.49 4.90
C ILE A 260 -14.02 2.87 4.23
N LYS A 261 -15.17 3.53 4.40
CA LYS A 261 -16.44 3.18 3.76
C LYS A 261 -16.64 3.97 2.47
N CYS A 262 -17.25 3.35 1.47
CA CYS A 262 -17.62 3.99 0.21
C CYS A 262 -18.95 3.40 -0.27
N GLU A 263 -20.03 4.17 -0.21
CA GLU A 263 -21.35 3.64 -0.58
C GLU A 263 -21.54 3.57 -2.11
N PRO A 264 -22.37 2.65 -2.63
CA PRO A 264 -22.68 2.56 -4.06
C PRO A 264 -23.07 3.89 -4.70
N GLY A 265 -22.72 4.06 -5.98
CA GLY A 265 -22.84 5.32 -6.72
C GLY A 265 -21.64 6.26 -6.57
N ASN A 266 -20.86 6.15 -5.49
CA ASN A 266 -19.63 6.93 -5.30
C ASN A 266 -18.43 6.28 -6.01
N LYS A 267 -17.34 7.04 -6.11
CA LYS A 267 -16.06 6.53 -6.64
C LYS A 267 -15.11 6.13 -5.51
N LEU A 268 -14.25 5.17 -5.80
CA LEU A 268 -13.31 4.58 -4.87
C LEU A 268 -11.91 4.59 -5.50
N ARG A 269 -11.01 5.38 -4.91
CA ARG A 269 -9.61 5.53 -5.33
C ARG A 269 -8.78 4.40 -4.72
N LEU A 270 -8.30 3.51 -5.59
CA LEU A 270 -7.35 2.44 -5.27
C LEU A 270 -5.92 2.88 -5.61
N VAL A 271 -4.98 2.58 -4.72
CA VAL A 271 -3.54 2.72 -4.95
C VAL A 271 -2.83 1.50 -4.37
N CYS A 272 -1.94 0.89 -5.14
CA CYS A 272 -1.18 -0.31 -4.76
C CYS A 272 -2.07 -1.48 -4.32
N PHE A 273 -3.17 -1.77 -5.05
CA PHE A 273 -3.97 -2.99 -4.88
C PHE A 273 -3.43 -4.11 -5.76
N GLU A 274 -3.39 -5.35 -5.27
CA GLU A 274 -2.88 -6.50 -6.02
C GLU A 274 -3.99 -7.10 -6.90
N LEU A 275 -3.70 -7.31 -8.19
CA LEU A 275 -4.53 -8.12 -9.08
C LEU A 275 -4.37 -9.60 -8.73
N SER A 276 -5.43 -10.21 -8.24
CA SER A 276 -5.46 -11.57 -7.71
C SER A 276 -6.60 -12.39 -8.33
N SER A 277 -6.67 -13.66 -7.97
CA SER A 277 -7.84 -14.51 -8.26
C SER A 277 -8.22 -15.37 -7.06
N SER A 278 -9.50 -15.74 -6.99
CA SER A 278 -10.09 -16.71 -6.05
C SER A 278 -11.25 -17.42 -6.75
N GLU A 279 -11.33 -18.74 -6.62
CA GLU A 279 -12.36 -19.55 -7.29
C GLU A 279 -12.47 -19.22 -8.80
N ASP A 280 -11.30 -19.04 -9.41
CA ASP A 280 -11.04 -18.60 -10.80
C ASP A 280 -11.70 -17.28 -11.25
N THR A 281 -12.33 -16.54 -10.33
CA THR A 281 -12.73 -15.15 -10.54
C THR A 281 -11.54 -14.20 -10.34
N TRP A 282 -11.40 -13.19 -11.20
CA TRP A 282 -10.41 -12.12 -11.05
C TRP A 282 -10.94 -11.03 -10.11
N GLN A 283 -10.07 -10.56 -9.20
CA GLN A 283 -10.41 -9.55 -8.20
C GLN A 283 -9.20 -8.70 -7.83
N LEU A 284 -9.42 -7.50 -7.30
CA LEU A 284 -8.37 -6.70 -6.67
C LEU A 284 -8.35 -6.99 -5.15
N LYS A 285 -7.17 -7.13 -4.56
CA LYS A 285 -6.99 -7.32 -3.11
C LYS A 285 -6.19 -6.17 -2.51
N SER A 286 -6.60 -5.69 -1.35
CA SER A 286 -5.72 -4.87 -0.52
C SER A 286 -4.51 -5.68 -0.08
N VAL A 287 -3.36 -5.01 0.04
CA VAL A 287 -2.14 -5.54 0.64
C VAL A 287 -1.61 -4.57 1.70
N ARG A 288 -0.53 -4.95 2.39
CA ARG A 288 0.16 -4.14 3.43
C ARG A 288 0.32 -2.66 3.04
N HIS A 289 0.80 -2.39 1.83
CA HIS A 289 1.09 -1.04 1.32
C HIS A 289 -0.07 -0.39 0.53
N SER A 290 -1.27 -0.97 0.47
CA SER A 290 -2.38 -0.34 -0.26
C SER A 290 -2.88 0.94 0.42
N TYR A 291 -3.36 1.88 -0.39
CA TYR A 291 -4.08 3.07 0.05
C TYR A 291 -5.44 3.14 -0.66
N ILE A 292 -6.47 3.50 0.09
CA ILE A 292 -7.86 3.61 -0.37
C ILE A 292 -8.42 4.98 0.03
N ASN A 293 -9.25 5.58 -0.81
CA ASN A 293 -10.08 6.71 -0.39
C ASN A 293 -11.44 6.68 -1.12
N SER A 294 -12.50 7.14 -0.46
CA SER A 294 -13.77 7.43 -1.14
C SER A 294 -13.73 8.81 -1.79
N ILE A 295 -14.36 8.94 -2.96
CA ILE A 295 -14.56 10.19 -3.68
C ILE A 295 -16.07 10.34 -3.87
N ASN A 296 -16.67 11.22 -3.06
CA ASN A 296 -18.09 11.54 -3.14
C ASN A 296 -18.37 12.34 -4.42
N THR A 297 -19.31 11.86 -5.23
CA THR A 297 -19.64 12.44 -6.54
C THR A 297 -20.48 13.72 -6.44
N ASP A 298 -21.38 13.81 -5.47
CA ASP A 298 -22.25 14.98 -5.25
C ASP A 298 -21.46 16.20 -4.74
N ALA A 299 -20.43 15.96 -3.91
CA ALA A 299 -19.53 16.99 -3.41
C ALA A 299 -18.77 17.70 -4.55
N VAL A 300 -18.34 16.95 -5.57
CA VAL A 300 -17.63 17.50 -6.74
C VAL A 300 -18.56 18.37 -7.60
N MET A 301 -19.82 17.96 -7.79
CA MET A 301 -20.83 18.80 -8.45
C MET A 301 -21.05 20.11 -7.67
N LYS A 302 -21.13 20.04 -6.35
CA LYS A 302 -21.38 21.21 -5.49
C LYS A 302 -20.23 22.22 -5.53
N SER A 303 -18.98 21.77 -5.63
CA SER A 303 -17.81 22.66 -5.79
C SER A 303 -17.66 23.24 -7.20
N SER A 304 -18.48 22.81 -8.17
CA SER A 304 -18.45 23.33 -9.55
C SER A 304 -19.51 24.40 -9.82
N LEU A 305 -20.23 24.86 -8.78
CA LEU A 305 -21.42 25.71 -8.91
C LEU A 305 -21.32 27.05 -8.13
N GLU A 306 -20.13 27.46 -7.73
CA GLU A 306 -19.86 28.85 -7.29
C GLU A 306 -19.36 29.69 -8.47
N PRO A 307 -20.21 30.52 -9.11
CA PRO A 307 -19.73 31.58 -9.99
C PRO A 307 -19.10 32.69 -9.16
N TYR A 308 -18.01 33.27 -9.68
CA TYR A 308 -17.40 34.48 -9.11
C TYR A 308 -18.45 35.59 -8.99
N SER A 309 -18.50 36.22 -7.81
CA SER A 309 -19.30 37.42 -7.48
C SER A 309 -18.36 38.58 -7.18
#